data_AF-T2J1A3-F1
#
_entry.id   AF-T2J1A3-F1
#
_cell.length_a   1.000
_cell.length_b   1.000
_cell.length_c   1.000
_cell.angle_alpha   90.00
_cell.angle_beta   90.00
_cell.angle_gamma   90.00
#
_symmetry.space_group_name_H-M   'P 1'
#
loop_
_entity.id
_entity.type
_entity.pdbx_description
1 polymer ?
#
loop_
_entity_poly.entity_id
_entity_poly.type
_entity_poly.pdbx_seq_one_letter_code
_entity_poly.pdbx_strand_id
1 'polypeptide(L)'
;MFDQGLGRSLWFVKGGNLRAIETAIAQFQPHRRADLWSGIGLACAYAGGMENPQLNTLKQVAKPYYPQLAQGVAFAAKTRLRASNLTEHTQTTVEKLCGISVEKAAALTDETLSRLSYGGTIPAYEQWRQRIQNYFV
;
A
#
# COMPACT_ATOMS: atom_id res chain seq x y z
N MET A 1 6.09 3.93 -10.39
CA MET A 1 5.25 2.91 -11.07
C MET A 1 5.96 1.55 -11.20
N PHE A 2 7.17 1.47 -11.80
CA PHE A 2 7.96 0.22 -11.86
C PHE A 2 8.22 -0.40 -10.48
N ASP A 3 8.70 0.41 -9.53
CA ASP A 3 9.08 -0.06 -8.20
C ASP A 3 7.88 -0.54 -7.36
N GLN A 4 6.66 -0.05 -7.61
CA GLN A 4 5.46 -0.62 -6.98
C GLN A 4 5.13 -2.02 -7.49
N GLY A 5 5.41 -2.29 -8.77
CA GLY A 5 5.38 -3.65 -9.32
C GLY A 5 6.43 -4.55 -8.66
N LEU A 6 7.65 -4.04 -8.52
CA LEU A 6 8.73 -4.76 -7.86
C LEU A 6 8.44 -5.03 -6.38
N GLY A 7 7.85 -4.09 -5.65
CA GLY A 7 7.40 -4.29 -4.27
C GLY A 7 6.41 -5.46 -4.15
N ARG A 8 5.41 -5.52 -5.05
CA ARG A 8 4.49 -6.68 -5.10
C ARG A 8 5.23 -7.97 -5.41
N SER A 9 6.19 -7.96 -6.34
CA SER A 9 7.02 -9.14 -6.64
C SER A 9 7.81 -9.62 -5.41
N LEU A 10 8.42 -8.71 -4.66
CA LEU A 10 9.17 -9.05 -3.44
C LEU A 10 8.28 -9.74 -2.40
N TRP A 11 7.00 -9.33 -2.25
CA TRP A 11 6.05 -10.00 -1.37
C TRP A 11 5.94 -11.50 -1.67
N PHE A 12 5.72 -11.85 -2.94
CA PHE A 12 5.56 -13.24 -3.36
C PHE A 12 6.89 -14.01 -3.33
N VAL A 13 7.98 -13.43 -3.82
CA VAL A 13 9.31 -14.08 -3.85
C VAL A 13 9.83 -14.35 -2.44
N LYS A 14 9.53 -13.47 -1.47
CA LYS A 14 9.93 -13.63 -0.07
C LYS A 14 8.85 -14.30 0.79
N GLY A 15 7.70 -14.68 0.21
CA GLY A 15 6.61 -15.37 0.91
C GLY A 15 6.10 -14.61 2.14
N GLY A 16 5.98 -13.28 2.07
CA GLY A 16 5.55 -12.46 3.21
C GLY A 16 6.55 -12.38 4.37
N ASN A 17 7.76 -12.94 4.23
CA ASN A 17 8.79 -12.86 5.28
C ASN A 17 9.30 -11.43 5.44
N LEU A 18 8.84 -10.74 6.48
CA LEU A 18 9.12 -9.32 6.73
C LEU A 18 10.62 -8.99 6.80
N ARG A 19 11.41 -9.84 7.46
CA ARG A 19 12.87 -9.62 7.58
C ARG A 19 13.56 -9.73 6.23
N ALA A 20 13.15 -10.71 5.41
CA ALA A 20 13.71 -10.88 4.07
C ALA A 20 13.28 -9.75 3.11
N ILE A 21 12.04 -9.26 3.24
CA ILE A 21 11.52 -8.09 2.51
C ILE A 21 12.30 -6.83 2.89
N GLU A 22 12.44 -6.55 4.18
CA GLU A 22 13.19 -5.40 4.68
C GLU A 22 14.63 -5.42 4.19
N THR A 23 15.31 -6.56 4.32
CA THR A 23 16.69 -6.75 3.86
C THR A 23 16.81 -6.49 2.35
N ALA A 24 15.84 -6.96 1.56
CA ALA A 24 15.83 -6.74 0.12
C ALA A 24 15.60 -5.26 -0.24
N ILE A 25 14.64 -4.59 0.40
CA ILE A 25 14.35 -3.16 0.17
C ILE A 25 15.55 -2.29 0.58
N ALA A 26 16.27 -2.66 1.65
CA ALA A 26 17.44 -1.94 2.11
C ALA A 26 18.60 -1.90 1.08
N GLN A 27 18.64 -2.81 0.12
CA GLN A 27 19.64 -2.80 -0.97
C GLN A 27 19.34 -1.75 -2.05
N PHE A 28 18.13 -1.20 -2.09
CA PHE A 28 17.76 -0.17 -3.07
C PHE A 28 18.17 1.22 -2.59
N GLN A 29 18.40 2.12 -3.55
CA GLN A 29 18.60 3.54 -3.28
C GLN A 29 17.41 4.13 -2.50
N PRO A 30 17.62 5.03 -1.52
CA PRO A 30 16.55 5.53 -0.64
C PRO A 30 15.32 6.05 -1.39
N HIS A 31 15.51 6.78 -2.48
CA HIS A 31 14.42 7.36 -3.28
C HIS A 31 13.51 6.31 -3.95
N ARG A 32 13.94 5.05 -4.06
CA ARG A 32 13.16 3.95 -4.64
C ARG A 32 12.33 3.19 -3.61
N ARG A 33 12.72 3.26 -2.33
CA ARG A 33 12.15 2.43 -1.26
C ARG A 33 10.68 2.73 -0.99
N ALA A 34 10.27 3.99 -1.16
CA ALA A 34 8.90 4.44 -0.98
C ALA A 34 7.92 3.70 -1.90
N ASP A 35 8.24 3.58 -3.20
CA ASP A 35 7.41 2.85 -4.16
C ASP A 35 7.40 1.34 -3.88
N LEU A 36 8.51 0.76 -3.41
CA LEU A 36 8.57 -0.65 -3.01
C LEU A 36 7.59 -0.94 -1.87
N TRP A 37 7.57 -0.08 -0.84
CA TRP A 37 6.65 -0.23 0.30
C TRP A 37 5.18 -0.08 -0.08
N SER A 38 4.87 0.79 -1.04
CA SER A 38 3.52 0.84 -1.62
C SER A 38 3.12 -0.49 -2.28
N GLY A 39 4.05 -1.11 -3.03
CA GLY A 39 3.83 -2.43 -3.60
C GLY A 39 3.61 -3.52 -2.54
N ILE A 40 4.40 -3.50 -1.46
CA ILE A 40 4.26 -4.43 -0.32
C ILE A 40 2.90 -4.29 0.34
N GLY A 41 2.44 -3.05 0.62
CA GLY A 41 1.14 -2.81 1.24
C GLY A 41 -0.02 -3.36 0.39
N LEU A 42 0.04 -3.14 -0.93
CA LEU A 42 -0.95 -3.68 -1.85
C LEU A 42 -0.95 -5.21 -1.85
N ALA A 43 0.21 -5.84 -2.03
CA ALA A 43 0.31 -7.30 -2.06
C ALA A 43 -0.13 -7.94 -0.74
N CYS A 44 0.30 -7.38 0.39
CA CYS A 44 -0.12 -7.80 1.71
C CYS A 44 -1.64 -7.79 1.84
N ALA A 45 -2.31 -6.67 1.54
CA ALA A 45 -3.75 -6.57 1.68
C ALA A 45 -4.54 -7.37 0.63
N TYR A 46 -4.04 -7.45 -0.60
CA TYR A 46 -4.73 -8.13 -1.69
C TYR A 46 -4.58 -9.65 -1.64
N ALA A 47 -3.36 -10.15 -1.47
CA ALA A 47 -3.05 -11.57 -1.52
C ALA A 47 -3.03 -12.24 -0.14
N GLY A 48 -2.78 -11.47 0.92
CA GLY A 48 -2.55 -11.99 2.26
C GLY A 48 -1.26 -12.76 2.38
N GLY A 49 -1.24 -13.73 3.30
CA GLY A 49 -0.05 -14.48 3.68
C GLY A 49 0.61 -13.99 4.96
N MET A 50 -0.10 -13.19 5.77
CA MET A 50 0.30 -12.85 7.13
C MET A 50 -0.87 -12.97 8.10
N GLU A 51 -0.54 -13.35 9.33
CA GLU A 51 -1.47 -13.36 10.46
C GLU A 51 -1.55 -11.99 11.14
N ASN A 52 -2.62 -11.76 11.90
CA ASN A 52 -2.90 -10.49 12.56
C ASN A 52 -1.74 -9.94 13.43
N PRO A 53 -1.02 -10.74 14.23
CA PRO A 53 0.12 -10.22 15.01
C PRO A 53 1.26 -9.69 14.13
N GLN A 54 1.43 -10.25 12.93
CA GLN A 54 2.49 -9.87 12.00
C GLN A 54 2.21 -8.54 11.29
N LEU A 55 0.94 -8.13 11.15
CA LEU A 55 0.56 -6.84 10.57
C LEU A 55 1.09 -5.65 11.38
N ASN A 56 1.10 -5.76 12.71
CA ASN A 56 1.70 -4.73 13.58
C ASN A 56 3.21 -4.63 13.34
N THR A 57 3.87 -5.77 13.16
CA THR A 57 5.32 -5.81 12.85
C THR A 57 5.59 -5.18 11.50
N LEU A 58 4.78 -5.47 10.47
CA LEU A 58 4.87 -4.83 9.16
C LEU A 58 4.78 -3.31 9.28
N LYS A 59 3.81 -2.80 10.05
CA LYS A 59 3.64 -1.35 10.27
C LYS A 59 4.88 -0.72 10.93
N GLN A 60 5.54 -1.41 11.86
CA GLN A 60 6.76 -0.94 12.49
C GLN A 60 7.96 -0.93 11.53
N VAL A 61 8.17 -2.02 10.79
CA VAL A 61 9.27 -2.12 9.81
C VAL A 61 9.12 -1.08 8.69
N ALA A 62 7.89 -0.84 8.25
CA ALA A 62 7.58 0.14 7.22
C ALA A 62 7.46 1.58 7.76
N LYS A 63 7.72 1.85 9.05
CA LYS A 63 7.42 3.15 9.69
C LYS A 63 7.91 4.38 8.90
N PRO A 64 9.13 4.42 8.33
CA PRO A 64 9.58 5.57 7.53
C PRO A 64 8.80 5.77 6.22
N TYR A 65 8.07 4.75 5.77
CA TYR A 65 7.32 4.69 4.53
C TYR A 65 5.84 4.33 4.78
N TYR A 66 5.35 4.59 6.00
CA TYR A 66 4.00 4.23 6.41
C TYR A 66 2.91 4.81 5.48
N PRO A 67 2.98 6.09 5.07
CA PRO A 67 2.01 6.64 4.11
C PRO A 67 1.96 5.86 2.79
N GLN A 68 3.12 5.42 2.28
CA GLN A 68 3.20 4.66 1.03
C GLN A 68 2.66 3.25 1.20
N LEU A 69 3.00 2.58 2.30
CA LEU A 69 2.43 1.27 2.67
C LEU A 69 0.89 1.37 2.72
N ALA A 70 0.36 2.34 3.46
CA ALA A 70 -1.09 2.55 3.62
C ALA A 70 -1.78 2.89 2.29
N GLN A 71 -1.15 3.70 1.43
CA GLN A 71 -1.63 3.95 0.07
C GLN A 71 -1.71 2.67 -0.77
N GLY A 72 -0.76 1.74 -0.62
CA GLY A 72 -0.83 0.42 -1.25
C GLY A 72 -2.02 -0.41 -0.75
N VAL A 73 -2.23 -0.42 0.56
CA VAL A 73 -3.36 -1.13 1.21
C VAL A 73 -4.70 -0.54 0.75
N ALA A 74 -4.82 0.78 0.66
CA ALA A 74 -6.02 1.46 0.15
C ALA A 74 -6.34 1.09 -1.31
N PHE A 75 -5.32 0.92 -2.16
CA PHE A 75 -5.52 0.41 -3.51
C PHE A 75 -6.06 -1.03 -3.50
N ALA A 76 -5.55 -1.92 -2.65
CA ALA A 76 -6.09 -3.28 -2.54
C ALA A 76 -7.56 -3.27 -2.10
N ALA A 77 -7.92 -2.43 -1.12
CA ALA A 77 -9.31 -2.22 -0.70
C ALA A 77 -10.20 -1.83 -1.88
N LYS A 78 -9.81 -0.78 -2.63
CA LYS A 78 -10.53 -0.33 -3.81
C LYS A 78 -10.68 -1.41 -4.87
N THR A 79 -9.61 -2.16 -5.15
CA THR A 79 -9.63 -3.24 -6.15
C THR A 79 -10.60 -4.35 -5.74
N ARG A 80 -10.56 -4.81 -4.48
CA ARG A 80 -11.42 -5.88 -3.97
C ARG A 80 -12.91 -5.49 -3.96
N LEU A 81 -13.23 -4.27 -3.54
CA LEU A 81 -14.60 -3.77 -3.57
C LEU A 81 -15.11 -3.59 -5.00
N ARG A 82 -14.29 -3.04 -5.90
CA ARG A 82 -14.66 -2.88 -7.31
C ARG A 82 -14.90 -4.22 -8.00
N ALA A 83 -14.17 -5.26 -7.60
CA ALA A 83 -14.32 -6.62 -8.12
C ALA A 83 -15.44 -7.43 -7.44
N SER A 84 -16.17 -6.85 -6.49
CA SER A 84 -17.22 -7.52 -5.71
C SER A 84 -16.76 -8.84 -5.07
N ASN A 85 -15.49 -8.89 -4.64
CA ASN A 85 -14.86 -10.10 -4.11
C ASN A 85 -14.03 -9.82 -2.84
N LEU A 86 -14.57 -8.95 -1.98
CA LEU A 86 -13.97 -8.63 -0.70
C LEU A 86 -13.78 -9.90 0.14
N THR A 87 -12.60 -10.01 0.74
CA THR A 87 -12.22 -11.09 1.66
C THR A 87 -12.07 -10.55 3.07
N GLU A 88 -12.39 -11.35 4.09
CA GLU A 88 -12.17 -11.02 5.52
C GLU A 88 -10.72 -10.58 5.80
N HIS A 89 -9.75 -11.27 5.19
CA HIS A 89 -8.34 -10.92 5.30
C HIS A 89 -8.02 -9.48 4.81
N THR A 90 -8.56 -9.08 3.66
CA THR A 90 -8.37 -7.72 3.13
C THR A 90 -8.94 -6.71 4.12
N GLN A 91 -10.14 -6.95 4.64
CA GLN A 91 -10.80 -6.07 5.59
C GLN A 91 -9.96 -5.91 6.87
N THR A 92 -9.53 -7.03 7.44
CA THR A 92 -8.70 -7.03 8.66
C THR A 92 -7.36 -6.33 8.43
N THR A 93 -6.73 -6.54 7.28
CA THR A 93 -5.46 -5.88 6.93
C THR A 93 -5.63 -4.37 6.80
N VAL A 94 -6.70 -3.91 6.17
CA VAL A 94 -7.00 -2.48 6.03
C VAL A 94 -7.26 -1.86 7.40
N GLU A 95 -8.07 -2.49 8.25
CA GLU A 95 -8.33 -1.99 9.60
C GLU A 95 -7.05 -1.89 10.44
N LYS A 96 -6.19 -2.90 10.40
CA LYS A 96 -4.94 -2.92 11.18
C LYS A 96 -3.88 -1.94 10.66
N LEU A 97 -3.69 -1.89 9.34
CA LEU A 97 -2.62 -1.07 8.76
C LEU A 97 -3.07 0.39 8.58
N CYS A 98 -4.28 0.63 8.08
CA CYS A 98 -4.80 1.96 7.78
C CYS A 98 -5.62 2.58 8.90
N GLY A 99 -6.09 1.80 9.89
CA GLY A 99 -6.87 2.33 11.02
C GLY A 99 -8.29 2.81 10.64
N ILE A 100 -8.79 2.42 9.47
CA ILE A 100 -10.09 2.78 8.91
C ILE A 100 -10.75 1.56 8.27
N SER A 101 -12.05 1.64 7.99
CA SER A 101 -12.76 0.56 7.30
C SER A 101 -12.31 0.40 5.84
N VAL A 102 -12.58 -0.77 5.25
CA VAL A 102 -12.26 -1.06 3.85
C VAL A 102 -13.03 -0.15 2.88
N GLU A 103 -14.28 0.19 3.20
CA GLU A 103 -15.10 1.13 2.44
C GLU A 103 -14.51 2.53 2.49
N LYS A 104 -14.08 2.99 3.67
CA LYS A 104 -13.48 4.32 3.80
C LYS A 104 -12.14 4.39 3.09
N ALA A 105 -11.32 3.34 3.16
CA ALA A 105 -10.06 3.28 2.43
C ALA A 105 -10.28 3.30 0.91
N ALA A 106 -11.27 2.58 0.39
CA ALA A 106 -11.62 2.62 -1.02
C ALA A 106 -12.20 3.98 -1.45
N ALA A 107 -13.12 4.55 -0.67
CA ALA A 107 -13.70 5.86 -0.92
C ALA A 107 -12.63 6.96 -0.93
N LEU A 108 -11.65 6.90 -0.02
CA LEU A 108 -10.50 7.81 -0.02
C LEU A 108 -9.78 7.82 -1.37
N THR A 109 -9.62 6.67 -2.02
CA THR A 109 -9.00 6.60 -3.34
C THR A 109 -9.82 7.32 -4.41
N ASP A 110 -11.15 7.27 -4.35
CA ASP A 110 -12.03 7.97 -5.29
C ASP A 110 -12.08 9.48 -4.99
N GLU A 111 -12.22 9.85 -3.72
CA GLU A 111 -12.26 11.24 -3.24
C GLU A 111 -11.01 12.00 -3.69
N THR A 112 -9.83 11.39 -3.50
CA THR A 112 -8.53 12.00 -3.84
C THR A 112 -8.24 12.03 -5.34
N LEU A 113 -8.88 11.16 -6.12
CA LEU A 113 -8.80 11.14 -7.59
C LEU A 113 -9.55 12.33 -8.23
N SER A 114 -10.50 12.92 -7.51
CA SER A 114 -11.27 14.05 -8.01
C SER A 114 -10.40 15.31 -8.19
N ARG A 115 -10.71 16.12 -9.22
CA ARG A 115 -10.09 17.45 -9.45
C ARG A 115 -8.55 17.41 -9.47
N LEU A 116 -7.98 16.41 -10.14
CA LEU A 116 -6.54 16.40 -10.45
C LEU A 116 -6.23 17.37 -11.59
N SER A 117 -5.04 17.96 -11.57
CA SER A 117 -4.55 18.78 -12.68
C SER A 117 -3.84 17.91 -13.70
N TYR A 118 -4.29 17.92 -14.96
CA TYR A 118 -3.69 17.13 -16.04
C TYR A 118 -2.61 17.87 -16.84
N GLY A 119 -2.41 19.17 -16.58
CA GLY A 119 -1.42 20.02 -17.27
C GLY A 119 -0.31 20.56 -16.37
N GLY A 120 -0.20 20.08 -15.13
CA GLY A 120 0.84 20.49 -14.18
C GLY A 120 2.19 19.82 -14.40
N THR A 121 3.22 20.29 -13.69
CA THR A 121 4.57 19.70 -13.68
C THR A 121 4.63 18.33 -13.00
N ILE A 122 3.69 18.06 -12.08
CA ILE A 122 3.55 16.78 -11.39
C ILE A 122 2.51 15.94 -12.14
N PRO A 123 2.83 14.71 -12.59
CA PRO A 123 1.85 13.83 -13.24
C PRO A 123 0.61 13.59 -12.38
N ALA A 124 -0.58 13.49 -13.01
CA ALA A 124 -1.84 13.31 -12.28
C ALA A 124 -1.83 12.09 -11.34
N TYR A 125 -1.20 11.00 -11.76
CA TYR A 125 -1.02 9.81 -10.92
C TYR A 125 -0.17 10.09 -9.66
N GLU A 126 0.88 10.90 -9.79
CA GLU A 126 1.73 11.30 -8.68
C GLU A 126 0.96 12.18 -7.69
N GLN A 127 0.20 13.16 -8.20
CA GLN A 127 -0.70 13.98 -7.39
C GLN A 127 -1.70 13.10 -6.61
N TRP A 128 -2.31 12.13 -7.29
CA TRP A 128 -3.32 11.25 -6.69
C TRP A 128 -2.75 10.44 -5.52
N ARG A 129 -1.64 9.74 -5.73
CA ARG A 129 -1.05 8.92 -4.68
C ARG A 129 -0.52 9.76 -3.52
N GLN A 130 0.01 10.96 -3.77
CA GLN A 130 0.44 11.87 -2.71
C GLN A 130 -0.74 12.34 -1.86
N ARG A 131 -1.89 12.65 -2.47
CA ARG A 131 -3.12 12.98 -1.73
C ARG A 131 -3.59 11.84 -0.83
N ILE A 132 -3.50 10.59 -1.29
CA ILE A 132 -3.79 9.41 -0.46
C ILE A 132 -2.77 9.29 0.67
N GLN A 133 -1.48 9.41 0.38
CA GLN A 133 -0.40 9.32 1.37
C GLN A 133 -0.58 10.37 2.47
N ASN A 134 -0.95 11.61 2.12
CA ASN A 134 -1.18 12.71 3.05
C ASN A 134 -2.30 12.45 4.07
N TYR A 135 -3.21 11.51 3.81
CA TYR A 135 -4.23 11.09 4.77
C TYR A 135 -3.65 10.25 5.92
N PHE A 136 -2.51 9.58 5.70
CA PHE A 136 -1.91 8.60 6.62
C PHE A 136 -0.65 9.12 7.32
N VAL A 137 -0.48 10.45 7.42
CA VAL A 137 0.68 11.10 8.05
C VAL A 137 0.43 11.33 9.53
#